data_AF-A0AAW9KJU9-F1
#
_entry.id   AF-A0AAW9KJU9-F1
#
_cell.length_a   1.000
_cell.length_b   1.000
_cell.length_c   1.000
_cell.angle_alpha   90.00
_cell.angle_beta   90.00
_cell.angle_gamma   90.00
#
_symmetry.space_group_name_H-M   'P 1'
#
loop_
_entity.id
_entity.type
_entity.pdbx_description
1 polymer ?
#
loop_
_entity_poly.entity_id
_entity_poly.type
_entity_poly.pdbx_seq_one_letter_code
_entity_poly.pdbx_strand_id
1 'polypeptide(L)'
;PVMDELIKTGLYFPNVYEQVNEGTSSDSDLMINTSMFPLRRGSTFFRYPSTNYNSLPLLLEEDGYETIAIHPDKGSFWNYVNGLTGIGFKHFVDYYSFNIDEEIGLGLSDESYFRQVTPMLKNLKDPFYAFTVTLTSHGPFDLPKEKRVLKLDPELDQNELGGYFESVKYT
;
A
#
# COMPACT_ATOMS: atom_id res chain seq x y z
N PRO A 1 8.14 17.17 -1.05
CA PRO A 1 7.40 18.35 -0.57
C PRO A 1 6.26 17.98 0.38
N VAL A 2 5.34 17.07 0.00
CA VAL A 2 4.23 16.67 0.90
C VAL A 2 4.77 16.04 2.19
N MET A 3 5.67 15.06 2.07
CA MET A 3 6.31 14.44 3.24
C MET A 3 7.13 15.44 4.07
N ASP A 4 7.84 16.39 3.43
CA ASP A 4 8.61 17.42 4.13
C ASP A 4 7.72 18.34 4.98
N GLU A 5 6.50 18.64 4.51
CA GLU A 5 5.52 19.40 5.28
C GLU A 5 4.90 18.57 6.41
N LEU A 6 4.63 17.28 6.18
CA LEU A 6 4.13 16.37 7.22
C LEU A 6 5.12 16.17 8.36
N ILE A 7 6.43 16.14 8.07
CA ILE A 7 7.48 16.08 9.10
C ILE A 7 7.43 17.30 10.04
N LYS A 8 7.04 18.47 9.55
CA LYS A 8 6.96 19.69 10.36
C LYS A 8 5.76 19.71 11.31
N THR A 9 4.71 18.96 11.00
CA THR A 9 3.44 18.99 11.75
C THR A 9 3.12 17.68 12.47
N GLY A 10 3.80 16.58 12.15
CA GLY A 10 3.61 15.25 12.71
C GLY A 10 4.77 14.75 13.56
N LEU A 11 4.60 13.54 14.10
CA LEU A 11 5.69 12.79 14.72
C LEU A 11 6.46 12.07 13.62
N TYR A 12 7.75 12.38 13.50
CA TYR A 12 8.66 11.75 12.54
C TYR A 12 9.74 10.96 13.26
N PHE A 13 9.96 9.74 12.79
CA PHE A 13 10.97 8.83 13.32
C PHE A 13 12.01 8.57 12.21
N PRO A 14 13.20 9.21 12.26
CA PRO A 14 14.23 9.04 11.23
C PRO A 14 14.93 7.67 11.26
N ASN A 15 14.71 6.89 12.32
CA ASN A 15 15.34 5.59 12.54
C ASN A 15 14.26 4.49 12.57
N VAL A 16 13.58 4.31 11.44
CA VAL A 16 12.64 3.20 11.19
C VAL A 16 13.26 2.30 10.14
N TYR A 17 13.23 0.99 10.39
CA TYR A 17 13.86 -0.01 9.54
C TYR A 17 12.80 -1.03 9.12
N GLU A 18 12.76 -1.36 7.83
CA GLU A 18 11.93 -2.47 7.36
C GLU A 18 12.42 -3.80 7.95
N GLN A 19 11.48 -4.69 8.25
CA GLN A 19 11.75 -6.03 8.79
C GLN A 19 11.10 -7.12 7.94
N VAL A 20 10.87 -6.79 6.66
CA VAL A 20 10.30 -7.67 5.64
C VAL A 20 11.31 -8.76 5.27
N ASN A 21 10.82 -9.84 4.65
CA ASN A 21 11.65 -10.91 4.12
C ASN A 21 11.18 -11.26 2.69
N GLU A 22 10.99 -12.54 2.38
CA GLU A 22 10.60 -12.99 1.03
C GLU A 22 9.21 -12.49 0.58
N GLY A 23 8.34 -12.06 1.49
CA GLY A 23 7.02 -11.52 1.17
C GLY A 23 7.00 -10.02 0.87
N THR A 24 8.12 -9.32 1.05
CA THR A 24 8.30 -7.89 0.77
C THR A 24 7.12 -7.02 1.22
N SER A 25 6.27 -6.54 0.31
CA SER A 25 5.09 -5.72 0.61
C SER A 25 4.09 -6.46 1.51
N SER A 26 3.80 -7.74 1.22
CA SER A 26 2.87 -8.54 2.03
C SER A 26 3.37 -8.79 3.46
N ASP A 27 4.69 -8.85 3.65
CA ASP A 27 5.27 -8.95 4.99
C ASP A 27 5.11 -7.63 5.76
N SER A 28 5.21 -6.48 5.08
CA SER A 28 4.93 -5.17 5.67
C SER A 28 3.47 -5.06 6.12
N ASP A 29 2.53 -5.46 5.26
CA ASP A 29 1.10 -5.43 5.56
C ASP A 29 0.74 -6.33 6.75
N LEU A 30 1.34 -7.52 6.82
CA LEU A 30 1.24 -8.39 7.98
C LEU A 30 1.77 -7.71 9.25
N MET A 31 3.01 -7.21 9.22
CA MET A 31 3.67 -6.64 10.40
C MET A 31 2.90 -5.46 10.99
N ILE A 32 2.46 -4.52 10.15
CA ILE A 32 1.73 -3.33 10.57
C ILE A 32 0.41 -3.71 11.25
N ASN A 33 -0.30 -4.70 10.71
CA ASN A 33 -1.62 -5.07 11.21
C ASN A 33 -1.62 -6.12 12.31
N THR A 34 -0.52 -6.84 12.52
CA THR A 34 -0.47 -7.95 13.50
C THR A 34 0.62 -7.79 14.56
N SER A 35 1.57 -6.87 14.36
CA SER A 35 2.76 -6.74 15.21
C SER A 35 3.59 -8.04 15.30
N MET A 36 3.52 -8.88 14.26
CA MET A 36 4.25 -10.14 14.17
C MET A 36 5.27 -10.13 13.04
N PHE A 37 6.43 -10.72 13.28
CA PHE A 37 7.43 -10.96 12.22
C PHE A 37 6.91 -11.91 11.15
N PRO A 38 7.30 -11.70 9.88
CA PRO A 38 7.00 -12.63 8.81
C PRO A 38 7.80 -13.94 8.94
N LEU A 39 7.46 -14.91 8.10
CA LEU A 39 8.20 -16.16 8.04
C LEU A 39 9.65 -15.95 7.59
N ARG A 40 10.54 -16.81 8.09
CA ARG A 40 11.93 -16.87 7.62
C ARG A 40 12.09 -17.32 6.17
N ARG A 41 11.08 -18.00 5.60
CA ARG A 41 11.05 -18.48 4.21
C ARG A 41 9.62 -18.55 3.69
N GLY A 42 9.41 -18.12 2.46
CA GLY A 42 8.12 -17.90 1.83
C GLY A 42 7.36 -16.72 2.43
N SER A 43 6.30 -16.30 1.75
CA SER A 43 5.38 -15.26 2.26
C SER A 43 4.33 -15.87 3.19
N THR A 44 4.05 -15.16 4.28
CA THR A 44 3.08 -15.58 5.30
C THR A 44 1.67 -15.69 4.73
N PHE A 45 1.25 -14.74 3.89
CA PHE A 45 -0.10 -14.74 3.29
C PHE A 45 -0.34 -15.95 2.39
N PHE A 46 0.68 -16.47 1.71
CA PHE A 46 0.52 -17.72 0.94
C PHE A 46 0.52 -18.97 1.82
N ARG A 47 1.37 -19.01 2.85
CA ARG A 47 1.58 -20.23 3.65
C ARG A 47 0.55 -20.41 4.75
N TYR A 48 0.05 -19.31 5.31
CA TYR A 48 -0.86 -19.29 6.45
C TYR A 48 -1.97 -18.23 6.30
N PRO A 49 -2.74 -18.25 5.19
CA PRO A 49 -3.79 -17.26 4.95
C PRO A 49 -4.92 -17.30 5.98
N SER A 50 -5.13 -18.42 6.66
CA SER A 50 -6.26 -18.61 7.59
C SER A 50 -5.81 -18.75 9.04
N THR A 51 -4.60 -18.27 9.37
CA THR A 51 -4.16 -18.19 10.77
C THR A 51 -5.01 -17.16 11.50
N ASN A 52 -5.42 -17.48 12.72
CA ASN A 52 -6.07 -16.52 13.61
C ASN A 52 -5.02 -15.61 14.24
N TYR A 53 -5.24 -14.31 14.18
CA TYR A 53 -4.39 -13.28 14.77
C TYR A 53 -5.15 -12.50 15.83
N ASN A 54 -4.43 -11.93 16.80
CA ASN A 54 -4.93 -10.82 17.61
C ASN A 54 -4.49 -9.52 16.93
N SER A 55 -5.09 -9.26 15.76
CA SER A 55 -4.67 -8.19 14.85
C SER A 55 -5.34 -6.86 15.17
N LEU A 56 -4.76 -5.78 14.67
CA LEU A 56 -5.31 -4.44 14.77
C LEU A 56 -6.74 -4.31 14.20
N PRO A 57 -7.08 -4.80 12.98
CA PRO A 57 -8.45 -4.69 12.50
C PRO A 57 -9.46 -5.43 13.40
N LEU A 58 -9.13 -6.62 13.91
CA LEU A 58 -10.03 -7.35 14.82
C LEU A 58 -10.27 -6.59 16.13
N LEU A 59 -9.19 -6.07 16.74
CA LEU A 59 -9.29 -5.29 17.98
C LEU A 59 -10.12 -4.01 17.77
N LEU A 60 -9.94 -3.32 16.65
CA LEU A 60 -10.71 -2.11 16.34
C LEU A 60 -12.19 -2.42 16.06
N GLU A 61 -12.51 -3.55 15.46
CA GLU A 61 -13.90 -3.99 15.29
C GLU A 61 -14.60 -4.26 16.62
N GLU A 62 -13.90 -4.84 17.59
CA GLU A 62 -14.41 -5.01 18.96
C GLU A 62 -14.73 -3.65 19.62
N ASP A 63 -13.96 -2.62 19.28
CA ASP A 63 -14.16 -1.23 19.69
C ASP A 63 -15.17 -0.46 18.81
N GLY A 64 -15.84 -1.14 17.88
CA GLY A 64 -16.93 -0.59 17.07
C GLY A 64 -16.50 0.11 15.78
N TYR A 65 -15.25 -0.04 15.35
CA TYR A 65 -14.76 0.51 14.09
C TYR A 65 -15.24 -0.30 12.89
N GLU A 66 -15.48 0.38 11.77
CA GLU A 66 -15.50 -0.27 10.45
C GLU A 66 -14.08 -0.44 9.93
N THR A 67 -13.69 -1.67 9.54
CA THR A 67 -12.34 -1.93 9.00
C THR A 67 -12.40 -2.28 7.54
N ILE A 68 -11.50 -1.69 6.76
CA ILE A 68 -11.40 -1.92 5.33
C ILE A 68 -9.95 -1.90 4.88
N ALA A 69 -9.56 -2.89 4.08
CA ALA A 69 -8.32 -2.87 3.32
C ALA A 69 -8.63 -2.58 1.84
N ILE A 70 -7.91 -1.64 1.25
CA ILE A 70 -8.09 -1.17 -0.13
C ILE A 70 -6.74 -1.27 -0.84
N HIS A 71 -6.69 -1.96 -1.97
CA HIS A 71 -5.46 -2.18 -2.72
C HIS A 71 -5.67 -1.87 -4.21
N PRO A 72 -4.74 -1.13 -4.86
CA PRO A 72 -4.80 -0.84 -6.31
C PRO A 72 -4.38 -2.01 -7.22
N ASP A 73 -4.12 -3.19 -6.64
CA ASP A 73 -3.65 -4.39 -7.34
C ASP A 73 -4.69 -5.50 -7.20
N LYS A 74 -4.57 -6.56 -8.00
CA LYS A 74 -5.48 -7.70 -7.96
C LYS A 74 -5.33 -8.39 -6.62
N GLY A 75 -6.44 -8.70 -5.97
CA GLY A 75 -6.41 -9.35 -4.66
C GLY A 75 -5.79 -10.76 -4.65
N SER A 76 -5.55 -11.36 -5.82
CA SER A 76 -4.79 -12.60 -5.96
C SER A 76 -3.27 -12.41 -5.83
N PHE A 77 -2.74 -11.22 -6.09
CA PHE A 77 -1.33 -10.92 -5.81
C PHE A 77 -1.06 -10.99 -4.32
N TRP A 78 0.11 -11.55 -3.98
CA TRP A 78 0.48 -11.88 -2.60
C TRP A 78 -0.58 -12.63 -1.78
N ASN A 79 -1.60 -13.21 -2.43
CA ASN A 79 -2.77 -13.76 -1.78
C ASN A 79 -3.52 -12.74 -0.88
N TYR A 80 -3.54 -11.45 -1.27
CA TYR A 80 -4.10 -10.36 -0.46
C TYR A 80 -5.53 -10.59 0.00
N VAL A 81 -6.43 -11.13 -0.85
CA VAL A 81 -7.82 -11.42 -0.45
C VAL A 81 -7.81 -12.30 0.80
N ASN A 82 -7.12 -13.44 0.75
CA ASN A 82 -7.14 -14.38 1.85
C ASN A 82 -6.26 -13.93 3.02
N GLY A 83 -5.12 -13.28 2.75
CA GLY A 83 -4.23 -12.77 3.79
C GLY A 83 -4.87 -11.65 4.61
N LEU A 84 -5.42 -10.62 3.96
CA LEU A 84 -6.00 -9.45 4.61
C LEU A 84 -7.35 -9.75 5.27
N THR A 85 -8.18 -10.62 4.67
CA THR A 85 -9.38 -11.11 5.37
C THR A 85 -9.02 -12.09 6.50
N GLY A 86 -7.94 -12.86 6.35
CA GLY A 86 -7.44 -13.79 7.37
C GLY A 86 -6.87 -13.10 8.62
N ILE A 87 -6.22 -11.94 8.46
CA ILE A 87 -5.87 -11.07 9.59
C ILE A 87 -7.11 -10.34 10.13
N GLY A 88 -8.28 -10.42 9.49
CA GLY A 88 -9.54 -9.96 10.05
C GLY A 88 -10.01 -8.58 9.62
N PHE A 89 -9.59 -8.07 8.45
CA PHE A 89 -10.32 -6.95 7.84
C PHE A 89 -11.73 -7.41 7.40
N LYS A 90 -12.77 -6.69 7.83
CA LYS A 90 -14.15 -6.97 7.46
C LYS A 90 -14.45 -6.72 5.98
N HIS A 91 -13.83 -5.69 5.42
CA HIS A 91 -14.00 -5.32 4.01
C HIS A 91 -12.66 -5.35 3.29
N PHE A 92 -12.67 -5.86 2.06
CA PHE A 92 -11.52 -5.85 1.16
C PHE A 92 -11.96 -5.36 -0.22
N VAL A 93 -11.23 -4.39 -0.76
CA VAL A 93 -11.46 -3.78 -2.07
C VAL A 93 -10.17 -3.88 -2.86
N ASP A 94 -10.25 -4.41 -4.07
CA ASP A 94 -9.09 -4.61 -4.95
C ASP A 94 -9.27 -3.94 -6.31
N TYR A 95 -8.27 -4.11 -7.18
CA TYR A 95 -8.23 -3.59 -8.54
C TYR A 95 -9.55 -3.71 -9.31
N TYR A 96 -10.27 -4.84 -9.19
CA TYR A 96 -11.50 -5.07 -9.97
C TYR A 96 -12.70 -4.22 -9.52
N SER A 97 -12.57 -3.52 -8.40
CA SER A 97 -13.59 -2.61 -7.86
C SER A 97 -13.44 -1.17 -8.36
N PHE A 98 -12.35 -0.86 -9.08
CA PHE A 98 -12.06 0.47 -9.58
C PHE A 98 -12.43 0.63 -11.05
N ASN A 99 -12.67 1.88 -11.46
CA ASN A 99 -12.63 2.26 -12.85
C ASN A 99 -11.16 2.35 -13.30
N ILE A 100 -10.75 1.49 -14.23
CA ILE A 100 -9.37 1.42 -14.72
C ILE A 100 -9.18 2.45 -15.84
N ASP A 101 -9.06 3.72 -15.45
CA ASP A 101 -8.89 4.84 -16.39
C ASP A 101 -7.42 5.28 -16.56
N GLU A 102 -6.50 4.82 -15.71
CA GLU A 102 -5.07 5.04 -15.83
C GLU A 102 -4.29 3.92 -15.13
N GLU A 103 -3.45 3.21 -15.88
CA GLU A 103 -2.55 2.18 -15.35
C GLU A 103 -1.10 2.61 -15.50
N ILE A 104 -0.33 2.46 -14.43
CA ILE A 104 1.12 2.68 -14.42
C ILE A 104 1.76 1.51 -13.67
N GLY A 105 2.70 0.84 -14.33
CA GLY A 105 3.38 -0.32 -13.75
C GLY A 105 2.45 -1.52 -13.56
N LEU A 106 2.25 -1.93 -12.32
CA LEU A 106 1.56 -3.19 -11.98
C LEU A 106 0.03 -3.06 -11.87
N GLY A 107 -0.52 -1.84 -11.82
CA GLY A 107 -1.95 -1.63 -11.64
C GLY A 107 -2.38 -0.18 -11.83
N LEU A 108 -3.46 0.21 -11.13
CA LEU A 108 -4.01 1.55 -11.21
C LEU A 108 -3.00 2.58 -10.69
N SER A 109 -2.87 3.72 -11.37
CA SER A 109 -2.00 4.80 -10.90
C SER A 109 -2.45 5.35 -9.55
N ASP A 110 -1.52 5.87 -8.74
CA ASP A 110 -1.82 6.40 -7.40
C ASP A 110 -2.76 7.62 -7.48
N GLU A 111 -2.66 8.42 -8.55
CA GLU A 111 -3.55 9.54 -8.84
C GLU A 111 -4.99 9.07 -9.09
N SER A 112 -5.18 8.11 -10.00
CA SER A 112 -6.51 7.55 -10.27
C SER A 112 -7.07 6.82 -9.06
N TYR A 113 -6.21 6.06 -8.38
CA TYR A 113 -6.54 5.32 -7.19
C TYR A 113 -7.06 6.23 -6.08
N PHE A 114 -6.29 7.24 -5.65
CA PHE A 114 -6.74 8.13 -4.56
C PHE A 114 -7.92 9.03 -4.94
N ARG A 115 -8.10 9.35 -6.23
CA ARG A 115 -9.32 10.01 -6.74
C ARG A 115 -10.58 9.17 -6.48
N GLN A 116 -10.46 7.84 -6.53
CA GLN A 116 -11.56 6.91 -6.32
C GLN A 116 -11.69 6.46 -4.85
N VAL A 117 -10.58 6.29 -4.13
CA VAL A 117 -10.56 5.93 -2.70
C VAL A 117 -11.14 7.04 -1.82
N THR A 118 -10.82 8.30 -2.10
CA THR A 118 -11.27 9.41 -1.24
C THR A 118 -12.81 9.47 -1.08
N PRO A 119 -13.63 9.35 -2.14
CA PRO A 119 -15.07 9.19 -2.01
C PRO A 119 -15.51 7.94 -1.26
N MET A 120 -14.82 6.80 -1.40
CA MET A 120 -15.13 5.58 -0.64
C MET A 120 -14.99 5.82 0.86
N LEU A 121 -13.88 6.44 1.28
CA LEU A 121 -13.62 6.75 2.69
C LEU A 121 -14.69 7.66 3.30
N LYS A 122 -15.21 8.64 2.55
CA LYS A 122 -16.28 9.54 3.01
C LYS A 122 -17.62 8.84 3.28
N ASN A 123 -17.81 7.64 2.72
CA ASN A 123 -19.04 6.86 2.88
C ASN A 123 -18.92 5.78 3.96
N LEU A 124 -17.73 5.61 4.58
CA LEU A 124 -17.55 4.68 5.68
C LEU A 124 -18.26 5.20 6.94
N LYS A 125 -18.70 4.27 7.79
CA LYS A 125 -19.30 4.61 9.07
C LYS A 125 -18.19 4.97 10.07
N ASP A 126 -18.32 6.14 10.70
CA ASP A 126 -17.43 6.52 11.79
C ASP A 126 -17.71 5.71 13.08
N PRO A 127 -16.67 5.32 13.84
CA PRO A 127 -15.24 5.44 13.47
C PRO A 127 -14.80 4.34 12.49
N PHE A 128 -13.78 4.60 11.66
CA PHE A 128 -13.26 3.61 10.72
C PHE A 128 -11.73 3.50 10.75
N TYR A 129 -11.24 2.34 10.32
CA TYR A 129 -9.84 2.08 10.00
C TYR A 129 -9.74 1.62 8.54
N ALA A 130 -9.12 2.46 7.72
CA ALA A 130 -8.84 2.16 6.32
C ALA A 130 -7.35 1.93 6.12
N PHE A 131 -6.99 0.74 5.64
CA PHE A 131 -5.64 0.38 5.25
C PHE A 131 -5.51 0.49 3.73
N THR A 132 -4.65 1.38 3.25
CA THR A 132 -4.48 1.67 1.82
C THR A 132 -3.02 1.59 1.42
N VAL A 133 -2.72 1.05 0.23
CA VAL A 133 -1.35 0.88 -0.27
C VAL A 133 -1.20 1.59 -1.63
N THR A 134 -0.04 2.23 -1.86
CA THR A 134 0.37 2.83 -3.15
C THR A 134 1.08 1.82 -4.04
N LEU A 135 1.09 2.02 -5.36
CA LEU A 135 1.69 1.06 -6.31
C LEU A 135 2.54 1.70 -7.41
N THR A 136 2.32 2.98 -7.76
CA THR A 136 2.97 3.57 -8.95
C THR A 136 4.49 3.62 -8.84
N SER A 137 5.02 3.75 -7.63
CA SER A 137 6.45 3.75 -7.38
C SER A 137 7.09 2.35 -7.29
N HIS A 138 6.43 1.30 -7.77
CA HIS A 138 7.03 -0.03 -7.83
C HIS A 138 8.12 -0.10 -8.91
N GLY A 139 9.17 -0.89 -8.64
CA GLY A 139 10.22 -1.18 -9.63
C GLY A 139 9.63 -1.79 -10.92
N PRO A 140 10.14 -1.45 -12.11
CA PRO A 140 11.39 -0.72 -12.37
C PRO A 140 11.24 0.82 -12.44
N PHE A 141 10.21 1.41 -11.82
CA PHE A 141 10.00 2.87 -11.77
C PHE A 141 9.76 3.50 -13.16
N ASP A 142 9.00 2.79 -14.01
CA ASP A 142 8.69 3.21 -15.38
C ASP A 142 7.50 4.17 -15.42
N LEU A 143 7.76 5.42 -15.01
CA LEU A 143 6.77 6.50 -15.06
C LEU A 143 6.69 7.11 -16.48
N PRO A 144 5.48 7.29 -17.06
CA PRO A 144 5.31 7.95 -18.35
C PRO A 144 5.98 9.31 -18.43
N LYS A 145 6.58 9.64 -19.57
CA LYS A 145 7.41 10.85 -19.75
C LYS A 145 6.67 12.14 -19.42
N GLU A 146 5.39 12.21 -19.72
CA GLU A 146 4.51 13.35 -19.44
C GLU A 146 4.23 13.56 -17.94
N LYS A 147 4.46 12.54 -17.11
CA LYS A 147 4.34 12.60 -15.65
C LYS A 147 5.68 12.83 -14.93
N ARG A 148 6.80 12.81 -15.66
CA ARG A 148 8.14 13.14 -15.14
C ARG A 148 8.33 14.66 -15.08
N VAL A 149 8.65 15.19 -13.90
CA VAL A 149 8.61 16.64 -13.62
C VAL A 149 9.89 17.19 -13.00
N LEU A 150 10.82 16.35 -12.55
CA LEU A 150 12.00 16.80 -11.81
C LEU A 150 13.09 17.43 -12.69
N LYS A 151 12.96 17.35 -14.02
CA LYS A 151 13.91 17.93 -15.00
C LYS A 151 15.35 17.52 -14.65
N LEU A 152 15.54 16.23 -14.44
CA LEU A 152 16.83 15.66 -14.06
C LEU A 152 17.87 15.84 -15.16
N ASP A 153 19.14 15.75 -14.79
CA ASP A 153 20.22 15.64 -15.78
C ASP A 153 19.98 14.43 -16.69
N PRO A 154 20.24 14.51 -18.02
CA PRO A 154 19.96 13.42 -18.94
C PRO A 154 20.60 12.08 -18.57
N GLU A 155 21.78 12.07 -17.95
CA GLU A 155 22.44 10.83 -17.51
C GLU A 155 21.66 10.17 -16.36
N LEU A 156 21.13 10.98 -15.45
CA LEU A 156 20.32 10.51 -14.33
C LEU A 156 18.92 10.09 -14.79
N ASP A 157 18.27 10.92 -15.62
CA ASP A 157 16.89 10.69 -16.08
C ASP A 157 16.74 9.38 -16.88
N GLN A 158 17.81 8.92 -17.54
CA GLN A 158 17.82 7.71 -18.36
C GLN A 158 18.06 6.42 -17.58
N ASN A 159 18.31 6.48 -16.27
CA ASN A 159 18.60 5.30 -15.46
C ASN A 159 17.54 5.05 -14.36
N GLU A 160 17.64 3.88 -13.72
CA GLU A 160 16.70 3.42 -12.70
C GLU A 160 16.58 4.37 -11.51
N LEU A 161 17.67 5.03 -11.10
CA LEU A 161 17.64 6.01 -10.01
C LEU A 161 16.87 7.28 -10.39
N GLY A 162 16.99 7.74 -11.65
CA GLY A 162 16.15 8.81 -12.16
C GLY A 162 14.68 8.43 -12.20
N GLY A 163 14.38 7.21 -12.66
CA GLY A 163 13.03 6.62 -12.58
C GLY A 163 12.49 6.61 -11.15
N TYR A 164 13.27 6.12 -10.20
CA TYR A 164 12.92 6.11 -8.78
C TYR A 164 12.55 7.51 -8.26
N PHE A 165 13.37 8.53 -8.52
CA PHE A 165 13.07 9.90 -8.07
C PHE A 165 11.79 10.46 -8.68
N GLU A 166 11.56 10.24 -9.97
CA GLU A 166 10.34 10.71 -10.65
C GLU A 166 9.10 9.97 -10.13
N SER A 167 9.18 8.65 -9.94
CA SER A 167 8.08 7.86 -9.39
C SER A 167 7.75 8.22 -7.94
N VAL A 168 8.75 8.41 -7.06
CA VAL A 168 8.53 8.85 -5.67
C VAL A 168 8.04 10.29 -5.59
N LYS A 169 8.35 11.12 -6.59
CA LYS A 169 7.81 12.48 -6.70
C LYS A 169 6.34 12.48 -7.15
N TYR A 170 5.96 11.52 -8.00
CA TYR A 170 4.60 11.36 -8.50
C TYR A 170 3.66 10.83 -7.42
N THR A 171 4.08 9.78 -6.71
CA THR A 171 3.37 9.21 -5.56
C THR A 171 3.28 10.21 -4.39
#